data_AF-A0A6G2QHZ5-F1
#
_entry.id   AF-A0A6G2QHZ5-F1
#
_cell.length_a   1.000
_cell.length_b   1.000
_cell.length_c   1.000
_cell.angle_alpha   90.00
_cell.angle_beta   90.00
_cell.angle_gamma   90.00
#
_symmetry.space_group_name_H-M   'P 1'
#
loop_
_entity.id
_entity.type
_entity.pdbx_description
1 polymer ?
#
loop_
_entity_poly.entity_id
_entity_poly.type
_entity_poly.pdbx_seq_one_letter_code
_entity_poly.pdbx_strand_id
1 'polypeptide(L)'
;MRRLFPVTDETAAPGGATGTPGGGPREWTPAELAAVYAYPERAAGEPWLRANMVSTLDGAAQHDGRSQPISCAADMRIFGVLRALADVVVVGAETVRREGYRP
;
A
#
# COMPACT_ATOMS: atom_id res chain seq x y z
N MET A 1 -7.46 0.68 -19.25
CA MET A 1 -6.15 0.01 -19.08
C MET A 1 -5.20 1.00 -18.42
N ARG A 2 -5.02 0.94 -17.09
CA ARG A 2 -4.17 1.90 -16.37
C ARG A 2 -2.70 1.52 -16.57
N ARG A 3 -1.92 2.50 -17.04
CA ARG A 3 -0.48 2.43 -17.25
C ARG A 3 0.22 1.94 -15.97
N LEU A 4 0.97 0.84 -16.07
CA LEU A 4 2.14 0.64 -15.22
C LEU A 4 3.12 1.75 -15.60
N PHE A 5 3.19 2.82 -14.81
CA PHE A 5 4.29 3.75 -14.93
C PHE A 5 5.56 2.98 -14.57
N PRO A 6 6.63 3.03 -15.39
CA PRO A 6 7.94 2.63 -14.91
C PRO A 6 8.28 3.50 -13.69
N VAL A 7 8.82 2.89 -12.63
CA VAL A 7 9.39 3.63 -11.49
C VAL A 7 10.61 4.38 -12.03
N THR A 8 10.42 5.64 -12.44
CA THR A 8 11.51 6.46 -12.99
C THR A 8 12.21 7.32 -11.94
N ASP A 9 11.66 7.41 -10.73
CA ASP A 9 12.32 8.10 -9.63
C ASP A 9 12.88 7.05 -8.66
N GLU A 10 14.20 6.87 -8.68
CA GLU A 10 14.90 6.39 -7.50
C GLU A 10 14.55 7.31 -6.33
N THR A 11 14.21 6.74 -5.18
CA THR A 11 14.12 7.53 -3.94
C THR A 11 15.48 8.17 -3.73
N ALA A 12 15.57 9.48 -3.98
CA ALA A 12 16.82 10.22 -3.83
C ALA A 12 17.41 9.92 -2.44
N ALA A 13 18.64 9.40 -2.43
CA ALA A 13 19.42 9.33 -1.21
C ALA A 13 19.50 10.73 -0.56
N PRO A 14 19.56 10.85 0.77
CA PRO A 14 19.67 12.14 1.42
C PRO A 14 21.06 12.73 1.14
N GLY A 15 21.20 13.46 0.04
CA GLY A 15 22.43 14.17 -0.30
C GLY A 15 22.53 14.56 -1.77
N GLY A 16 22.19 15.81 -2.10
CA GLY A 16 22.50 16.40 -3.41
C GLY A 16 21.51 17.46 -3.84
N ALA A 17 21.74 18.72 -3.45
CA ALA A 17 20.89 19.85 -3.78
C ALA A 17 21.14 20.38 -5.20
N THR A 18 20.12 20.37 -6.04
CA THR A 18 19.89 21.34 -7.14
C THR A 18 18.37 21.46 -7.36
N GLY A 19 17.84 22.66 -7.11
CA GLY A 19 16.43 22.87 -6.75
C GLY A 19 15.43 22.93 -7.90
N THR A 20 14.26 22.33 -7.66
CA THR A 20 12.95 22.84 -8.08
C THR A 20 12.31 23.51 -6.87
N PRO A 21 11.81 24.77 -6.95
CA PRO A 21 11.21 25.42 -5.80
C PRO A 21 9.80 24.86 -5.55
N GLY A 22 9.62 24.13 -4.45
CA GLY A 22 8.32 23.76 -3.90
C GLY A 22 8.01 22.27 -3.95
N GLY A 23 8.55 21.51 -3.00
CA GLY A 23 8.12 20.12 -2.80
C GLY A 23 9.06 19.32 -1.92
N GLY A 24 9.23 19.72 -0.66
CA GLY A 24 9.57 18.70 0.34
C GLY A 24 8.53 17.56 0.27
N PRO A 25 8.86 16.33 0.69
CA PRO A 25 7.96 15.20 0.55
C PRO A 25 6.58 15.56 1.10
N ARG A 26 5.60 15.71 0.20
CA ARG A 26 4.24 16.07 0.57
C ARG A 26 3.62 14.88 1.28
N GLU A 27 3.11 15.10 2.48
CA GLU A 27 2.35 14.08 3.18
C GLU A 27 0.96 13.93 2.55
N TRP A 28 0.55 12.68 2.31
CA TRP A 28 -0.76 12.37 1.76
C TRP A 28 -1.74 12.11 2.88
N THR A 29 -2.86 12.81 2.87
CA THR A 29 -3.95 12.57 3.81
C THR A 29 -4.65 11.22 3.51
N PRO A 30 -5.31 10.60 4.48
CA PRO A 30 -6.09 9.39 4.25
C PRO A 30 -7.16 9.56 3.14
N ALA A 31 -7.77 10.73 3.04
CA ALA A 31 -8.78 11.02 2.01
C ALA A 31 -8.16 11.09 0.59
N GLU A 32 -6.98 11.68 0.46
CA GLU A 32 -6.27 11.72 -0.83
C GLU A 32 -5.77 10.34 -1.25
N LEU A 33 -5.27 9.54 -0.30
CA LEU A 33 -4.95 8.14 -0.54
C LEU A 33 -6.19 7.35 -0.97
N ALA A 34 -7.32 7.57 -0.28
CA ALA A 34 -8.57 6.91 -0.60
C ALA A 34 -9.05 7.22 -2.02
N ALA A 35 -8.93 8.48 -2.46
CA ALA A 35 -9.27 8.88 -3.81
C ALA A 35 -8.40 8.19 -4.88
N VAL A 36 -7.09 8.07 -4.65
CA VAL A 36 -6.18 7.41 -5.60
C VAL A 36 -6.41 5.90 -5.67
N TYR A 37 -6.74 5.28 -4.55
CA TYR A 37 -7.05 3.85 -4.44
C TYR A 37 -8.55 3.54 -4.53
N ALA A 38 -9.39 4.47 -5.01
CA ALA A 38 -10.81 4.23 -5.17
C ALA A 38 -11.07 2.98 -6.04
N TYR A 39 -12.09 2.21 -5.68
CA TYR A 39 -12.59 1.14 -6.54
C TYR A 39 -13.21 1.76 -7.81
N PRO A 40 -13.11 1.09 -8.97
CA PRO A 40 -13.69 1.62 -10.20
C PRO A 40 -15.22 1.62 -10.11
N GLU A 41 -15.83 2.64 -10.72
CA GLU A 41 -17.28 2.65 -10.99
C GLU A 41 -17.61 1.47 -11.91
N ARG A 42 -18.53 0.60 -11.47
CA ARG A 42 -18.93 -0.61 -12.19
C ARG A 42 -20.43 -0.81 -12.09
N ALA A 43 -20.97 -1.63 -12.99
CA ALA A 43 -22.39 -1.99 -12.96
C ALA A 43 -22.74 -2.63 -11.61
N ALA A 44 -23.95 -2.36 -11.13
CA ALA A 44 -24.43 -2.89 -9.86
C ALA A 44 -24.32 -4.43 -9.85
N GLY A 45 -23.62 -4.97 -8.85
CA GLY A 45 -23.45 -6.41 -8.65
C GLY A 45 -22.13 -7.01 -9.16
N GLU A 46 -21.25 -6.26 -9.82
CA GLU A 46 -19.94 -6.79 -10.21
C GLU A 46 -18.94 -6.74 -9.03
N PRO A 47 -18.36 -7.86 -8.57
CA PRO A 47 -17.39 -7.86 -7.46
C PRO A 47 -15.99 -7.41 -7.92
N TRP A 48 -15.24 -6.65 -7.09
CA TRP A 48 -13.83 -6.31 -7.35
C TRP A 48 -12.97 -7.03 -6.32
N LEU A 49 -11.91 -7.69 -6.80
CA LEU A 49 -10.90 -8.25 -5.93
C LEU A 49 -9.62 -7.43 -6.03
N ARG A 50 -9.12 -6.97 -4.89
CA ARG A 50 -7.81 -6.33 -4.75
C ARG A 50 -6.96 -7.18 -3.81
N ALA A 51 -5.74 -7.49 -4.24
CA ALA A 51 -4.69 -8.00 -3.36
C ALA A 51 -3.78 -6.83 -2.95
N ASN A 52 -3.38 -6.79 -1.68
CA ASN A 52 -2.39 -5.85 -1.16
C ASN A 52 -1.35 -6.64 -0.36
N MET A 53 -0.08 -6.51 -0.74
CA MET A 53 1.05 -7.27 -0.18
C MET A 53 2.29 -6.37 -0.13
N VAL A 54 3.22 -6.70 0.76
CA VAL A 54 4.56 -6.13 0.81
C VAL A 54 5.58 -7.24 0.57
N SER A 55 6.69 -6.91 -0.09
CA SER A 55 7.82 -7.83 -0.26
C SER A 55 9.14 -7.09 -0.13
N THR A 56 10.17 -7.82 0.28
CA THR A 56 11.56 -7.37 0.15
C THR A 56 11.98 -7.31 -1.32
N LEU A 57 13.16 -6.73 -1.59
CA LEU A 57 13.69 -6.58 -2.94
C LEU A 57 13.99 -7.94 -3.62
N ASP A 58 14.38 -8.93 -2.84
CA ASP A 58 14.59 -10.31 -3.27
C ASP A 58 13.30 -11.17 -3.29
N GLY A 59 12.14 -10.56 -3.01
CA GLY A 59 10.83 -11.18 -3.14
C GLY A 59 10.33 -11.95 -1.92
N ALA A 60 10.99 -11.83 -0.76
CA ALA A 60 10.48 -12.42 0.47
C ALA A 60 9.23 -11.66 0.95
N ALA A 61 8.18 -12.40 1.30
CA ALA A 61 6.92 -11.84 1.81
C ALA A 61 6.89 -11.67 3.35
N GLN A 62 7.93 -12.16 4.03
CA GLN A 62 7.99 -12.18 5.49
C GLN A 62 9.43 -12.24 6.00
N HIS A 63 9.65 -11.71 7.20
CA HIS A 63 10.84 -11.88 8.00
C HIS A 63 10.42 -12.44 9.37
N ASP A 64 11.08 -13.50 9.84
CA ASP A 64 10.70 -14.26 11.04
C ASP A 64 9.20 -14.65 11.08
N GLY A 65 8.66 -15.01 9.91
CA GLY A 65 7.28 -15.49 9.76
C GLY A 65 6.19 -14.42 9.89
N ARG A 66 6.56 -13.12 9.84
CA ARG A 66 5.63 -11.99 9.81
C ARG A 66 5.99 -11.00 8.70
N SER A 67 4.99 -10.29 8.21
CA SER A 67 5.12 -9.21 7.22
C SER A 67 5.47 -7.86 7.85
N GLN A 68 5.07 -7.63 9.11
CA GLN A 68 5.32 -6.38 9.82
C GLN A 68 6.80 -5.90 9.80
N PRO A 69 7.82 -6.77 9.99
CA PRO A 69 9.21 -6.30 10.02
C PRO A 69 9.74 -5.78 8.68
N ILE A 70 9.08 -6.12 7.57
CA ILE A 70 9.44 -5.65 6.22
C ILE A 70 8.54 -4.51 5.73
N SER A 71 7.68 -3.99 6.61
CA SER A 71 6.78 -2.86 6.36
C SER A 71 7.34 -1.55 6.93
N CYS A 72 6.66 -0.43 6.67
CA CYS A 72 7.01 0.89 7.17
C CYS A 72 5.76 1.72 7.51
N ALA A 73 5.96 2.90 8.12
CA ALA A 73 4.85 3.78 8.49
C ALA A 73 4.00 4.24 7.28
N ALA A 74 4.61 4.41 6.12
CA ALA A 74 3.88 4.75 4.90
C ALA A 74 3.00 3.57 4.42
N ASP A 75 3.55 2.36 4.39
CA ASP A 75 2.81 1.14 4.04
C ASP A 75 1.63 0.91 5.00
N MET A 76 1.83 1.10 6.30
CA MET A 76 0.74 0.92 7.29
C MET A 76 -0.40 1.92 7.12
N ARG A 77 -0.12 3.16 6.68
CA ARG A 77 -1.17 4.12 6.33
C ARG A 77 -1.96 3.68 5.11
N ILE A 78 -1.28 3.21 4.07
CA ILE A 78 -1.94 2.68 2.86
C ILE A 78 -2.76 1.45 3.24
N PHE A 79 -2.19 0.50 3.98
CA PHE A 79 -2.86 -0.69 4.47
C PHE A 79 -4.17 -0.36 5.20
N GLY A 80 -4.14 0.62 6.12
CA GLY A 80 -5.35 1.09 6.82
C GLY A 80 -6.40 1.67 5.87
N VAL A 81 -6.01 2.55 4.95
CA VAL A 81 -6.91 3.15 3.96
C VAL A 81 -7.55 2.09 3.06
N LEU A 82 -6.76 1.13 2.57
CA LEU A 82 -7.27 0.07 1.70
C LEU A 82 -8.29 -0.83 2.42
N ARG A 83 -8.09 -1.10 3.71
CA ARG A 83 -9.08 -1.83 4.52
C ARG A 83 -10.34 -1.01 4.77
N ALA A 84 -10.22 0.30 4.99
CA ALA A 84 -11.36 1.18 5.17
C ALA A 84 -12.22 1.33 3.90
N LEU A 85 -11.60 1.20 2.72
CA LEU A 85 -12.31 1.21 1.43
C LEU A 85 -12.97 -0.13 1.07
N ALA A 86 -12.54 -1.23 1.67
CA ALA A 86 -13.03 -2.55 1.30
C ALA A 86 -14.35 -2.87 2.03
N ASP A 87 -15.34 -3.37 1.30
CA ASP A 87 -16.58 -3.90 1.90
C ASP A 87 -16.30 -5.14 2.75
N VAL A 88 -15.38 -5.99 2.29
CA VAL A 88 -14.98 -7.24 2.95
C VAL A 88 -13.47 -7.44 2.79
N VAL A 89 -12.81 -7.84 3.89
CA VAL A 89 -11.42 -8.28 3.86
C VAL A 89 -11.34 -9.79 3.98
N VAL A 90 -10.83 -10.44 2.95
CA VAL A 90 -10.52 -11.88 2.95
C VAL A 90 -9.06 -12.07 3.36
N VAL A 91 -8.81 -12.98 4.32
CA VAL A 91 -7.47 -13.25 4.84
C VAL A 91 -7.30 -14.74 5.10
N GLY A 92 -6.10 -15.27 4.82
CA GLY A 92 -5.75 -16.65 5.12
C GLY A 92 -5.71 -16.91 6.63
N ALA A 93 -6.23 -18.07 7.06
CA ALA A 93 -6.33 -18.40 8.49
C ALA A 93 -4.98 -18.38 9.23
N GLU A 94 -3.89 -18.79 8.56
CA GLU A 94 -2.56 -18.79 9.19
C GLU A 94 -2.02 -17.37 9.38
N THR A 95 -2.27 -16.46 8.43
CA THR A 95 -1.93 -15.04 8.57
C THR A 95 -2.68 -14.42 9.75
N VAL A 96 -3.97 -14.74 9.93
CA VAL A 96 -4.74 -14.26 11.09
C VAL A 96 -4.06 -14.64 12.41
N ARG A 97 -3.60 -15.90 12.53
CA ARG A 97 -2.95 -16.40 13.74
C ARG A 97 -1.58 -15.76 13.97
N ARG A 98 -0.74 -15.68 12.92
CA ARG A 98 0.63 -15.18 13.03
C ARG A 98 0.71 -13.68 13.25
N GLU A 99 -0.18 -12.93 12.60
CA GLU A 99 -0.21 -11.47 12.66
C GLU A 99 -1.14 -10.94 13.76
N GLY A 100 -1.85 -11.84 14.47
CA GLY A 100 -2.71 -11.47 15.59
C GLY A 100 -3.90 -10.60 15.20
N TYR A 101 -4.47 -10.81 14.00
CA TYR A 101 -5.59 -10.02 13.51
C TYR A 101 -6.81 -10.20 14.43
N ARG A 102 -7.46 -9.07 14.73
CA ARG A 102 -8.68 -8.99 15.54
C ARG A 102 -9.82 -8.42 14.68
N PRO A 103 -11.08 -8.74 15.00
CA PRO A 103 -12.24 -8.11 14.37
C PRO A 103 -12.23 -6.58 14.52
#